data_AF-A0A832APK3-F1
#
_entry.id   AF-A0A832APK3-F1
#
_cell.length_a   1.000
_cell.length_b   1.000
_cell.length_c   1.000
_cell.angle_alpha   90.00
_cell.angle_beta   90.00
_cell.angle_gamma   90.00
#
_symmetry.space_group_name_H-M   'P 1'
#
loop_
_entity.id
_entity.type
_entity.pdbx_description
1 polymer ?
#
loop_
_entity_poly.entity_id
_entity_poly.type
_entity_poly.pdbx_seq_one_letter_code
_entity_poly.pdbx_strand_id
1 'polypeptide(L)'
;MEPNYIPTRTGAHSLGQPLDLPRSLYAAVCLFQAACPHRICVLPEALDSAQHWDRRHGVLSLADADRVWQLLYSVTDPLWQLVFAEGTSSLAGEFRNRTGFTLALTESKPSNRIPMVVGQRQRTYRGQTIDITPHVKCRLACNQKLRLHFWLDHVGKLVVIGHCGEHLLTSDQRHRPRSARLGPCQLPAGG
;
A
#
# COMPACT_ATOMS: atom_id res chain seq x y z
N MET A 1 -7.81 57.65 -9.81
CA MET A 1 -8.79 56.66 -9.32
C MET A 1 -8.72 55.49 -10.27
N GLU A 2 -7.84 54.54 -9.96
CA GLU A 2 -7.66 53.30 -10.71
C GLU A 2 -8.68 52.27 -10.22
N PRO A 3 -9.38 51.53 -11.10
CA PRO A 3 -10.34 50.51 -10.69
C PRO A 3 -9.66 49.26 -10.14
N ASN A 4 -10.21 48.76 -9.03
CA ASN A 4 -9.79 47.56 -8.30
C ASN A 4 -9.75 46.31 -9.18
N TYR A 5 -8.57 45.70 -9.29
CA TYR A 5 -8.39 44.34 -9.80
C TYR A 5 -8.75 43.33 -8.69
N ILE A 6 -9.90 42.65 -8.84
CA ILE A 6 -10.25 41.47 -8.03
C ILE A 6 -9.91 40.23 -8.87
N PRO A 7 -8.92 39.40 -8.50
CA PRO A 7 -8.71 38.14 -9.18
C PRO A 7 -9.77 37.14 -8.70
N THR A 8 -10.90 37.06 -9.39
CA THR A 8 -11.76 35.87 -9.34
C THR A 8 -11.17 34.81 -10.24
N ARG A 9 -10.43 33.87 -9.64
CA ARG A 9 -10.17 32.60 -10.31
C ARG A 9 -10.34 31.45 -9.33
N THR A 10 -11.59 31.26 -8.92
CA THR A 10 -12.10 29.93 -8.58
C THR A 10 -11.91 29.07 -9.83
N GLY A 11 -10.84 28.29 -9.87
CA GLY A 11 -10.63 27.29 -10.90
C GLY A 11 -11.71 26.23 -10.76
N ALA A 12 -12.82 26.40 -11.48
CA ALA A 12 -13.77 25.33 -11.71
C ALA A 12 -13.00 24.21 -12.43
N HIS A 13 -12.78 23.08 -11.75
CA HIS A 13 -12.35 21.87 -12.41
C HIS A 13 -13.45 21.46 -13.39
N SER A 14 -13.19 21.61 -14.67
CA SER A 14 -14.09 21.15 -15.73
C SER A 14 -14.24 19.63 -15.60
N LEU A 15 -15.44 19.18 -15.20
CA LEU A 15 -15.88 17.79 -15.32
C LEU A 15 -15.92 17.44 -16.82
N GLY A 16 -14.83 16.90 -17.35
CA GLY A 16 -14.71 16.62 -18.79
C GLY A 16 -13.37 16.06 -19.25
N GLN A 17 -12.41 15.84 -18.34
CA GLN A 17 -11.22 15.06 -18.63
C GLN A 17 -11.44 13.64 -18.09
N PRO A 18 -11.14 12.58 -18.86
CA PRO A 18 -11.10 11.23 -18.31
C PRO A 18 -10.17 11.20 -17.11
N LEU A 19 -10.63 10.68 -15.98
CA LEU A 19 -9.76 10.46 -14.82
C LEU A 19 -8.88 9.26 -15.14
N ASP A 20 -7.68 9.52 -15.67
CA ASP A 20 -6.69 8.47 -15.83
C ASP A 20 -6.21 8.02 -14.45
N LEU A 21 -6.67 6.85 -14.03
CA LEU A 21 -6.26 6.25 -12.78
C LEU A 21 -4.75 5.94 -12.84
N PRO A 22 -3.94 6.36 -11.84
CA PRO A 22 -2.54 6.00 -11.77
C PRO A 22 -2.25 4.52 -12.03
N ARG A 23 -1.33 4.28 -12.98
CA ARG A 23 -0.83 2.96 -13.41
C ARG A 23 0.57 2.64 -12.86
N SER A 24 0.93 3.30 -11.78
CA SER A 24 2.14 3.05 -11.00
C SER A 24 1.74 2.94 -9.54
N LEU A 25 2.38 2.06 -8.79
CA LEU A 25 2.10 1.87 -7.37
C LEU A 25 2.34 3.16 -6.58
N TYR A 26 3.44 3.87 -6.86
CA TYR A 26 3.78 5.13 -6.19
C TYR A 26 2.66 6.17 -6.35
N ALA A 27 2.24 6.45 -7.59
CA ALA A 27 1.21 7.45 -7.83
C ALA A 27 -0.15 7.06 -7.24
N ALA A 28 -0.48 5.75 -7.22
CA ALA A 28 -1.71 5.28 -6.57
C ALA A 28 -1.66 5.51 -5.05
N VAL A 29 -0.53 5.20 -4.39
CA VAL A 29 -0.34 5.46 -2.95
C VAL A 29 -0.45 6.96 -2.65
N CYS A 30 0.22 7.82 -3.43
CA CYS A 30 0.14 9.28 -3.27
C CYS A 30 -1.31 9.79 -3.41
N LEU A 31 -2.07 9.27 -4.37
CA LEU A 31 -3.45 9.67 -4.58
C LEU A 31 -4.33 9.29 -3.39
N PHE A 32 -4.21 8.06 -2.87
CA PHE A 32 -4.97 7.63 -1.70
C PHE A 32 -4.57 8.41 -0.44
N GLN A 33 -3.30 8.74 -0.26
CA GLN A 33 -2.84 9.61 0.82
C GLN A 33 -3.52 10.99 0.76
N ALA A 34 -3.59 11.58 -0.42
CA ALA A 34 -4.24 12.88 -0.63
C ALA A 34 -5.77 12.81 -0.47
N ALA A 35 -6.40 11.72 -0.92
CA ALA A 35 -7.84 11.55 -0.88
C ALA A 35 -8.37 11.15 0.52
N CYS A 36 -7.57 10.44 1.32
CA CYS A 36 -8.00 9.90 2.61
C CYS A 36 -7.08 10.29 3.79
N PRO A 37 -6.68 11.56 3.95
CA PRO A 37 -5.72 11.98 4.98
C PRO A 37 -6.24 11.80 6.41
N HIS A 38 -7.56 11.65 6.57
CA HIS A 38 -8.22 11.42 7.85
C HIS A 38 -8.31 9.94 8.24
N ARG A 39 -7.88 9.01 7.37
CA ARG A 39 -7.94 7.56 7.62
C ARG A 39 -6.59 6.88 7.50
N ILE A 40 -5.70 7.41 6.67
CA ILE A 40 -4.37 6.86 6.49
C ILE A 40 -3.28 7.91 6.67
N CYS A 41 -2.12 7.44 7.12
CA CYS A 41 -0.88 8.18 7.09
C CYS A 41 0.14 7.31 6.36
N VAL A 42 0.74 7.84 5.29
CA VAL A 42 1.76 7.11 4.53
C VAL A 42 3.13 7.63 4.96
N LEU A 43 4.00 6.74 5.41
CA LEU A 43 5.37 7.08 5.77
C LEU A 43 6.27 7.19 4.53
N PRO A 44 7.37 7.97 4.59
CA PRO A 44 8.32 8.09 3.48
C PRO A 44 8.82 6.73 2.97
N GLU A 45 9.09 5.78 3.88
CA GLU A 45 9.57 4.44 3.53
C GLU A 45 8.55 3.64 2.70
N ALA A 46 7.25 3.91 2.88
CA ALA A 46 6.22 3.32 2.05
C ALA A 46 6.26 3.87 0.62
N LEU A 47 6.46 5.18 0.47
CA LEU A 47 6.64 5.82 -0.83
C LEU A 47 7.90 5.31 -1.54
N ASP A 48 9.01 5.18 -0.82
CA ASP A 48 10.27 4.65 -1.36
C ASP A 48 10.12 3.21 -1.85
N SER A 49 9.42 2.37 -1.07
CA SER A 49 9.16 0.97 -1.45
C SER A 49 8.24 0.86 -2.67
N ALA A 50 7.25 1.75 -2.80
CA ALA A 50 6.37 1.82 -3.97
C ALA A 50 7.14 2.27 -5.22
N GLN A 51 8.00 3.29 -5.09
CA GLN A 51 8.84 3.73 -6.20
C GLN A 51 9.86 2.66 -6.62
N HIS A 52 10.39 1.89 -5.66
CA HIS A 52 11.26 0.76 -5.97
C HIS A 52 10.51 -0.33 -6.75
N TRP A 53 9.25 -0.62 -6.39
CA TRP A 53 8.39 -1.52 -7.13
C TRP A 53 8.22 -1.07 -8.58
N ASP A 54 7.86 0.20 -8.80
CA ASP A 54 7.65 0.75 -10.14
C ASP A 54 8.91 0.69 -11.01
N ARG A 55 10.08 1.00 -10.45
CA ARG A 55 11.36 0.86 -11.16
C ARG A 55 11.66 -0.59 -11.58
N ARG A 56 11.21 -1.56 -10.79
CA ARG A 56 11.47 -2.99 -11.02
C ARG A 56 10.50 -3.61 -12.02
N HIS A 57 9.23 -3.21 -11.98
CA HIS A 57 8.15 -3.87 -12.71
C HIS A 57 7.57 -3.03 -13.86
N GLY A 58 7.92 -1.74 -13.94
CA GLY A 58 7.41 -0.83 -14.96
C GLY A 58 5.96 -0.41 -14.73
N VAL A 59 5.28 -0.05 -15.81
CA VAL A 59 3.88 0.39 -15.79
C VAL A 59 2.97 -0.80 -15.55
N LEU A 60 2.02 -0.67 -14.62
CA LEU A 60 1.02 -1.69 -14.34
C LEU A 60 0.09 -1.90 -15.54
N SER A 61 -0.26 -3.16 -15.79
CA SER A 61 -1.40 -3.47 -16.66
C SER A 61 -2.69 -2.88 -16.06
N LEU A 62 -3.74 -2.71 -16.87
CA LEU A 62 -5.02 -2.19 -16.35
C LEU A 62 -5.60 -3.08 -15.24
N ALA A 63 -5.49 -4.40 -15.38
CA ALA A 63 -5.94 -5.35 -14.37
C ALA A 63 -5.11 -5.26 -13.07
N ASP A 64 -3.79 -5.10 -13.18
CA ASP A 64 -2.94 -4.94 -12.00
C ASP A 64 -3.16 -3.59 -11.33
N ALA A 65 -3.40 -2.53 -12.11
CA ALA A 65 -3.79 -1.23 -11.60
C ALA A 65 -5.11 -1.36 -10.81
N ASP A 66 -6.17 -1.90 -11.40
CA ASP A 66 -7.44 -2.12 -10.69
C ASP A 66 -7.24 -2.92 -9.39
N ARG A 67 -6.40 -3.96 -9.40
CA ARG A 67 -6.12 -4.73 -8.19
C ARG A 67 -5.33 -3.96 -7.12
N VAL A 68 -4.40 -3.10 -7.52
CA VAL A 68 -3.69 -2.17 -6.61
C VAL A 68 -4.66 -1.16 -6.00
N TRP A 69 -5.59 -0.64 -6.79
CA TRP A 69 -6.63 0.27 -6.32
C TRP A 69 -7.55 -0.37 -5.30
N GLN A 70 -8.02 -1.59 -5.57
CA GLN A 70 -8.82 -2.37 -4.62
C GLN A 70 -8.05 -2.65 -3.33
N LEU A 71 -6.74 -2.94 -3.42
CA LEU A 71 -5.88 -3.13 -2.24
C LEU A 71 -5.84 -1.85 -1.39
N LEU A 72 -5.56 -0.69 -1.99
CA LEU A 72 -5.47 0.57 -1.26
C LEU A 72 -6.83 0.95 -0.65
N TYR A 73 -7.90 0.84 -1.43
CA TYR A 73 -9.27 1.06 -0.95
C TYR A 73 -9.60 0.17 0.26
N SER A 74 -9.23 -1.12 0.19
CA SER A 74 -9.49 -2.08 1.27
C SER A 74 -8.89 -1.62 2.61
N VAL A 75 -7.72 -0.96 2.57
CA VAL A 75 -7.04 -0.43 3.75
C VAL A 75 -7.67 0.90 4.21
N THR A 76 -8.03 1.78 3.27
CA THR A 76 -8.57 3.11 3.61
C THR A 76 -10.02 3.09 4.09
N ASP A 77 -10.80 2.07 3.76
CA ASP A 77 -12.21 1.99 4.16
C ASP A 77 -12.54 0.69 4.90
N PRO A 78 -12.67 -0.51 4.30
CA PRO A 78 -13.02 -1.72 5.04
C PRO A 78 -12.19 -2.00 6.29
N LEU A 79 -10.85 -1.94 6.21
CA LEU A 79 -9.99 -2.15 7.37
C LEU A 79 -10.21 -1.07 8.43
N TRP A 80 -10.26 0.20 8.00
CA TRP A 80 -10.44 1.33 8.90
C TRP A 80 -11.76 1.22 9.67
N GLN A 81 -12.86 0.89 8.99
CA GLN A 81 -14.18 0.72 9.61
C GLN A 81 -14.17 -0.41 10.64
N LEU A 82 -13.65 -1.58 10.26
CA LEU A 82 -13.54 -2.75 11.15
C LEU A 82 -12.76 -2.44 12.43
N VAL A 83 -11.68 -1.65 12.33
CA VAL A 83 -10.82 -1.36 13.48
C VAL A 83 -11.37 -0.21 14.34
N PHE A 84 -11.84 0.89 13.73
CA PHE A 84 -12.05 2.15 14.44
C PHE A 84 -13.50 2.60 14.58
N ALA A 85 -14.43 2.01 13.81
CA ALA A 85 -15.84 2.39 13.82
C ALA A 85 -16.76 1.28 14.34
N GLU A 86 -16.55 0.05 13.88
CA GLU A 86 -17.46 -1.07 14.15
C GLU A 86 -16.94 -1.97 15.28
N GLY A 87 -15.64 -2.23 15.29
CA GLY A 87 -15.05 -3.27 16.13
C GLY A 87 -15.39 -4.67 15.61
N THR A 88 -14.48 -5.62 15.84
CA THR A 88 -14.67 -7.02 15.42
C THR A 88 -13.87 -7.96 16.32
N SER A 89 -14.43 -9.15 16.55
CA SER A 89 -13.74 -10.25 17.23
C SER A 89 -12.76 -11.01 16.32
N SER A 90 -12.87 -10.87 15.00
CA SER A 90 -12.07 -11.60 14.00
C SER A 90 -11.69 -10.70 12.83
N LEU A 91 -10.78 -9.76 13.07
CA LEU A 91 -10.37 -8.76 12.10
C LEU A 91 -9.93 -9.35 10.75
N ALA A 92 -9.08 -10.37 10.76
CA ALA A 92 -8.57 -10.99 9.53
C ALA A 92 -9.67 -11.75 8.75
N GLY A 93 -10.59 -12.39 9.45
CA GLY A 93 -11.70 -13.12 8.83
C GLY A 93 -12.70 -12.17 8.17
N GLU A 94 -13.14 -11.16 8.91
CA GLU A 94 -14.09 -10.17 8.38
C GLU A 94 -13.49 -9.33 7.26
N PHE A 95 -12.23 -8.92 7.40
CA PHE A 95 -11.53 -8.21 6.33
C PHE A 95 -11.47 -9.03 5.05
N ARG A 96 -11.16 -10.34 5.15
CA ARG A 96 -11.17 -11.24 4.00
C ARG A 96 -12.55 -11.38 3.39
N ASN A 97 -13.59 -11.50 4.22
CA ASN A 97 -14.97 -11.63 3.74
C ASN A 97 -15.43 -10.37 2.97
N ARG A 98 -15.04 -9.18 3.43
CA ARG A 98 -15.42 -7.91 2.76
C ARG A 98 -14.63 -7.62 1.49
N THR A 99 -13.37 -8.02 1.43
CA THR A 99 -12.42 -7.49 0.43
C THR A 99 -11.82 -8.56 -0.49
N GLY A 100 -11.93 -9.83 -0.10
CA GLY A 100 -11.24 -10.95 -0.73
C GLY A 100 -9.72 -10.98 -0.49
N PHE A 101 -9.15 -9.98 0.18
CA PHE A 101 -7.71 -9.94 0.49
C PHE A 101 -7.39 -10.68 1.79
N THR A 102 -6.16 -11.21 1.87
CA THR A 102 -5.68 -11.83 3.10
C THR A 102 -4.95 -10.80 3.95
N LEU A 103 -5.44 -10.59 5.17
CA LEU A 103 -4.75 -9.83 6.22
C LEU A 103 -3.94 -10.77 7.11
N ALA A 104 -2.65 -10.51 7.25
CA ALA A 104 -1.76 -11.19 8.19
C ALA A 104 -1.38 -10.21 9.30
N LEU A 105 -1.77 -10.51 10.55
CA LEU A 105 -1.47 -9.68 11.72
C LEU A 105 -0.13 -10.01 12.36
N THR A 106 0.40 -11.20 12.07
CA THR A 106 1.66 -11.71 12.59
C THR A 106 2.49 -12.30 11.46
N GLU A 107 3.80 -12.32 11.67
CA GLU A 107 4.73 -13.07 10.83
C GLU A 107 4.88 -14.52 11.31
N SER A 108 5.50 -15.35 10.47
CA SER A 108 5.78 -16.74 10.85
C SER A 108 6.68 -16.81 12.10
N LYS A 109 6.41 -17.76 13.01
CA LYS A 109 7.13 -17.93 14.29
C LYS A 109 8.67 -17.92 14.16
N PRO A 110 9.30 -18.49 13.11
CA PRO A 110 10.76 -18.42 12.94
C PRO A 110 11.28 -17.00 12.61
N SER A 111 10.47 -16.17 11.94
CA SER A 111 10.84 -14.82 11.49
C SER A 111 10.95 -13.83 12.66
N ASN A 112 10.11 -13.97 13.68
CA ASN A 112 10.08 -13.06 14.84
C ASN A 112 11.30 -13.15 15.77
N ARG A 113 12.15 -14.17 15.59
CA ARG A 113 13.35 -14.39 16.41
C ARG A 113 14.64 -13.84 15.78
N ILE A 114 14.54 -13.21 14.61
CA ILE A 114 15.70 -12.77 13.84
C ILE A 114 15.76 -11.23 13.88
N PRO A 115 16.75 -10.62 14.56
CA PRO A 115 16.82 -9.17 14.73
C PRO A 115 16.76 -8.37 13.43
N MET A 116 17.39 -8.85 12.36
CA MET A 116 17.35 -8.23 11.03
C MET A 116 15.95 -8.21 10.42
N VAL A 117 15.17 -9.27 10.64
CA VAL A 117 13.78 -9.38 10.14
C VAL A 117 12.86 -8.46 10.93
N VAL A 118 13.04 -8.40 12.25
CA VAL A 118 12.33 -7.46 13.12
C VAL A 118 12.66 -6.01 12.76
N GLY A 119 13.94 -5.70 12.54
CA GLY A 119 14.40 -4.34 12.19
C GLY A 119 13.76 -3.81 10.90
N GLN A 120 13.54 -4.65 9.89
CA GLN A 120 12.84 -4.24 8.66
C GLN A 120 11.38 -3.83 8.88
N ARG A 121 10.78 -4.22 10.00
CA ARG A 121 9.38 -3.94 10.36
C ARG A 121 9.25 -2.83 11.40
N GLN A 122 10.35 -2.28 11.89
CA GLN A 122 10.31 -1.10 12.75
C GLN A 122 10.31 0.17 11.92
N ARG A 123 9.44 1.12 12.28
CA ARG A 123 9.40 2.47 11.70
C ARG A 123 9.35 3.50 12.81
N THR A 124 9.71 4.74 12.49
CA THR A 124 9.49 5.87 13.40
C THR A 124 8.25 6.64 12.96
N TYR A 125 7.30 6.80 13.87
CA TYR A 125 6.10 7.59 13.67
C TYR A 125 5.84 8.44 14.92
N ARG A 126 5.74 9.77 14.75
CA ARG A 126 5.54 10.74 15.85
C ARG A 126 6.51 10.55 17.03
N GLY A 127 7.79 10.29 16.71
CA GLY A 127 8.85 10.09 17.71
C GLY A 127 8.84 8.73 18.40
N GLN A 128 7.95 7.81 18.02
CA GLN A 128 7.85 6.48 18.60
C GLN A 128 8.26 5.41 17.58
N THR A 129 8.86 4.32 18.06
CA THR A 129 9.08 3.13 17.26
C THR A 129 7.79 2.33 17.18
N ILE A 130 7.29 2.11 15.96
CA ILE A 130 6.10 1.31 15.66
C ILE A 130 6.49 0.02 14.93
N ASP A 131 5.64 -1.00 15.01
CA ASP A 131 5.82 -2.29 14.35
C ASP A 131 4.79 -2.45 13.20
N ILE A 132 5.29 -2.49 11.96
CA ILE A 132 4.49 -2.67 10.75
C ILE A 132 4.39 -4.15 10.30
N THR A 133 4.55 -5.08 11.23
CA THR A 133 4.33 -6.52 11.01
C THR A 133 2.98 -6.83 10.32
N PRO A 134 1.84 -6.20 10.73
CA PRO A 134 0.58 -6.39 10.05
C PRO A 134 0.65 -6.01 8.57
N HIS A 135 0.12 -6.85 7.69
CA HIS A 135 0.13 -6.58 6.26
C HIS A 135 -0.99 -7.25 5.48
N VAL A 136 -1.39 -6.60 4.38
CA VAL A 136 -2.32 -7.14 3.40
C VAL A 136 -1.56 -7.76 2.24
N LYS A 137 -1.98 -8.97 1.83
CA LYS A 137 -1.39 -9.72 0.72
C LYS A 137 -2.18 -9.47 -0.55
N CYS A 138 -1.50 -8.98 -1.58
CA CYS A 138 -2.02 -8.89 -2.94
C CYS A 138 -1.17 -9.75 -3.88
N ARG A 139 -1.82 -10.37 -4.86
CA ARG A 139 -1.17 -11.09 -5.95
C ARG A 139 -1.59 -10.42 -7.24
N LEU A 140 -0.60 -10.03 -8.03
CA LEU A 140 -0.76 -9.43 -9.34
C LEU A 140 -0.42 -10.46 -10.43
N ALA A 141 -0.52 -10.05 -11.70
CA ALA A 141 -0.15 -10.86 -12.85
C ALA A 141 1.30 -11.40 -12.75
N CYS A 142 1.60 -12.44 -13.53
CA CYS A 142 2.87 -13.18 -13.47
C CYS A 142 3.27 -13.62 -12.03
N ASN A 143 2.29 -13.82 -11.13
CA ASN A 143 2.49 -14.23 -9.74
C ASN A 143 3.29 -13.23 -8.86
N GLN A 144 3.36 -11.96 -9.26
CA GLN A 144 4.00 -10.91 -8.46
C GLN A 144 3.30 -10.75 -7.10
N LYS A 145 4.08 -10.67 -6.01
CA LYS A 145 3.59 -10.64 -4.64
C LYS A 145 3.73 -9.24 -4.06
N LEU A 146 2.66 -8.47 -4.09
CA LEU A 146 2.58 -7.15 -3.47
C LEU A 146 2.18 -7.29 -1.99
N ARG A 147 2.82 -6.51 -1.12
CA ARG A 147 2.54 -6.44 0.31
C ARG A 147 2.39 -4.99 0.74
N LEU A 148 1.31 -4.70 1.46
CA LEU A 148 1.09 -3.42 2.13
C LEU A 148 1.16 -3.66 3.63
N HIS A 149 2.26 -3.21 4.24
CA HIS A 149 2.53 -3.30 5.68
C HIS A 149 2.13 -2.01 6.39
N PHE A 150 1.54 -2.15 7.57
CA PHE A 150 0.98 -1.02 8.31
C PHE A 150 0.98 -1.25 9.82
N TRP A 151 0.74 -0.16 10.55
CA TRP A 151 0.46 -0.11 11.98
C TRP A 151 -0.86 0.63 12.23
N LEU A 152 -1.55 0.33 13.32
CA LEU A 152 -2.83 0.94 13.68
C LEU A 152 -2.65 1.98 14.79
N ASP A 153 -2.80 3.25 14.44
CA ASP A 153 -2.81 4.36 15.40
C ASP A 153 -4.19 4.43 16.05
N HIS A 154 -4.38 3.74 17.17
CA HIS A 154 -5.66 3.73 17.88
C HIS A 154 -6.03 5.07 18.50
N VAL A 155 -5.06 5.94 18.77
CA VAL A 155 -5.30 7.28 19.34
C VAL A 155 -5.74 8.23 18.22
N GLY A 156 -4.97 8.28 17.13
CA GLY A 156 -5.27 9.12 15.97
C GLY A 156 -6.35 8.54 15.04
N LYS A 157 -6.75 7.29 15.22
CA LYS A 157 -7.61 6.50 14.33
C LYS A 157 -7.10 6.50 12.88
N LEU A 158 -5.83 6.21 12.70
CA LEU A 158 -5.18 6.15 11.39
C LEU A 158 -4.59 4.77 11.13
N VAL A 159 -4.66 4.32 9.87
CA VAL A 159 -3.81 3.23 9.39
C VAL A 159 -2.51 3.84 8.88
N VAL A 160 -1.41 3.60 9.60
CA VAL A 160 -0.08 4.11 9.28
C VAL A 160 0.63 3.12 8.36
N ILE A 161 0.76 3.44 7.08
CA ILE A 161 1.37 2.59 6.06
C ILE A 161 2.88 2.82 6.05
N GLY A 162 3.65 1.78 6.38
CA GLY A 162 5.12 1.86 6.49
C GLY A 162 5.90 1.12 5.40
N HIS A 163 5.22 0.34 4.56
CA HIS A 163 5.79 -0.28 3.35
C HIS A 163 4.67 -0.70 2.38
N CYS A 164 4.83 -0.44 1.09
CA CYS A 164 3.92 -0.88 0.03
C CYS A 164 4.74 -1.29 -1.20
N GLY A 165 4.94 -2.60 -1.38
CA GLY A 165 5.81 -3.09 -2.44
C GLY A 165 6.15 -4.57 -2.29
N GLU A 166 7.38 -4.92 -2.63
CA GLU A 166 7.88 -6.30 -2.57
C GLU A 166 7.80 -6.87 -1.16
N HIS A 167 7.88 -8.19 -1.07
CA HIS A 167 7.92 -8.87 0.22
C HIS A 167 9.16 -8.47 1.04
N LEU A 168 8.98 -8.10 2.32
CA LEU A 168 10.09 -7.93 3.26
C LEU A 168 10.76 -9.28 3.56
N LEU A 169 12.00 -9.28 4.07
CA LEU A 169 12.69 -10.53 4.35
C LEU A 169 11.91 -11.38 5.36
N THR A 170 11.89 -12.69 5.13
CA THR A 170 11.44 -13.71 6.09
C THR A 170 12.55 -14.71 6.37
N SER A 171 12.36 -15.54 7.40
CA SER A 171 13.30 -16.57 7.85
C SER A 171 13.89 -17.42 6.72
N ASP A 172 13.10 -17.71 5.70
CA ASP A 172 13.41 -18.70 4.65
C ASP A 172 14.26 -18.11 3.51
N GLN A 173 14.45 -16.79 3.48
CA GLN A 173 15.24 -16.13 2.42
C GLN A 173 16.74 -16.02 2.72
N ARG A 174 17.26 -16.80 3.68
CA ARG A 174 18.70 -16.82 4.01
C ARG A 174 19.60 -17.64 3.06
N HIS A 175 19.10 -18.17 1.93
CA HIS A 175 19.89 -19.06 1.06
C HIS A 175 19.81 -18.86 -0.47
N ARG A 176 19.43 -17.69 -0.99
CA ARG A 176 19.58 -17.43 -2.44
C ARG A 176 20.58 -16.32 -2.73
N PRO A 177 21.72 -16.60 -3.39
CA PRO A 177 22.60 -15.55 -3.87
C PRO A 177 21.87 -14.62 -4.85
N ARG A 178 22.27 -13.35 -4.85
CA ARG A 178 21.76 -12.29 -5.75
C ARG A 178 22.15 -12.58 -7.21
N SER A 179 21.49 -13.53 -7.86
CA SER A 179 21.50 -13.65 -9.33
C SER A 179 20.37 -14.57 -9.81
N ALA A 180 19.17 -14.02 -9.93
CA ALA A 180 18.19 -14.53 -10.88
C ALA A 180 17.51 -13.32 -11.49
N ARG A 181 18.03 -12.88 -12.64
CA ARG A 181 17.35 -11.93 -13.52
C ARG A 181 16.01 -12.57 -13.88
N LEU A 182 14.92 -12.03 -13.36
CA LEU A 182 13.63 -12.25 -13.98
C LEU A 182 13.67 -11.43 -15.28
N GLY A 183 13.77 -12.12 -16.41
CA GLY A 183 13.59 -11.49 -17.72
C GLY A 183 12.17 -10.91 -17.84
N PRO A 184 11.94 -10.00 -18.79
CA PRO A 184 10.61 -9.42 -19.00
C PRO A 184 9.58 -10.53 -19.26
N CYS A 185 8.48 -10.52 -18.50
CA CYS A 185 7.35 -11.44 -18.66
C CYS A 185 6.64 -11.08 -19.98
N GLN A 186 6.83 -11.86 -21.03
CA GLN A 186 6.03 -11.74 -22.25
C GLN A 186 4.65 -12.33 -21.97
N LEU A 187 3.60 -11.54 -22.23
CA LEU A 187 2.22 -12.02 -22.21
C LEU A 187 2.05 -13.09 -23.31
N PRO A 188 1.27 -14.16 -23.08
CA PRO A 188 0.96 -15.10 -24.15
C PRO A 188 0.21 -14.37 -25.25
N ALA A 189 0.77 -14.39 -26.47
CA ALA A 189 0.05 -13.97 -27.67
C ALA A 189 -1.19 -14.87 -27.80
N GLY A 190 -2.37 -14.24 -27.91
CA GLY A 190 -3.65 -14.93 -27.99
C GLY A 190 -3.70 -15.89 -29.18
N GLY A 191 -4.31 -17.05 -28.94
CA GLY A 191 -4.84 -17.96 -29.95
C GLY A 191 -6.35 -17.89 -29.99
#